data_AF-A0A920QZH6-F1
#
_entry.id   AF-A0A920QZH6-F1
#
_cell.length_a   1.000
_cell.length_b   1.000
_cell.length_c   1.000
_cell.angle_alpha   90.00
_cell.angle_beta   90.00
_cell.angle_gamma   90.00
#
_symmetry.space_group_name_H-M   'P 1'
#
loop_
_entity.id
_entity.type
_entity.pdbx_description
1 polymer ?
#
loop_
_entity_poly.entity_id
_entity_poly.type
_entity_poly.pdbx_seq_one_letter_code
_entity_poly.pdbx_strand_id
1 'polypeptide(L)'
;MYYDGVKMFELNKTQVLKINDYLGFNPALSSIKDLWDQNKVAVINGVGYPEPNRSHFRSVDIWNTAESVGIGNSGWLGRAIREIDPNAENPITGVNFGRGLPRAFLVKEFQ
;
A
#
# COMPACT_ATOMS: atom_id res chain seq x y z
N MET A 1 5.85 13.22 -20.71
CA MET A 1 7.03 13.97 -20.26
C MET A 1 7.36 13.50 -18.84
N TYR A 2 8.36 12.63 -18.71
CA TYR A 2 9.19 12.27 -17.53
C TYR A 2 9.72 10.82 -17.70
N TYR A 3 10.52 10.60 -18.74
CA TYR A 3 11.20 9.31 -18.98
C TYR A 3 12.69 9.49 -19.34
N ASP A 4 13.31 10.60 -18.94
CA ASP A 4 14.71 10.88 -19.29
C ASP A 4 15.55 11.26 -18.06
N GLY A 5 15.87 10.29 -17.21
CA GLY A 5 16.86 10.58 -16.17
C GLY A 5 17.10 9.54 -15.09
N VAL A 6 16.34 8.45 -15.02
CA VAL A 6 16.74 7.35 -14.12
C VAL A 6 17.83 6.56 -14.82
N LYS A 7 19.09 6.86 -14.47
CA LYS A 7 20.20 5.95 -14.71
C LYS A 7 19.84 4.66 -13.97
N MET A 8 19.28 3.71 -14.70
CA MET A 8 18.94 2.40 -14.16
C MET A 8 20.28 1.80 -13.72
N PHE A 9 20.52 1.76 -12.42
CA PHE A 9 21.56 0.91 -11.89
C PHE A 9 21.11 -0.52 -12.23
N GLU A 10 21.59 -1.04 -13.35
CA GLU A 10 21.47 -2.45 -13.67
C GLU A 10 22.16 -3.20 -12.54
N LEU A 11 21.38 -3.63 -11.56
CA LEU A 11 21.84 -4.60 -10.58
C LEU A 11 22.26 -5.81 -11.41
N ASN A 12 23.53 -6.19 -11.28
CA ASN A 12 24.03 -7.40 -11.91
C ASN A 12 23.11 -8.54 -11.47
N LYS A 13 22.59 -9.37 -12.38
CA LYS A 13 21.54 -10.37 -12.07
C LYS A 13 21.92 -11.27 -10.89
N THR A 14 23.22 -11.44 -10.63
CA THR A 14 23.82 -12.15 -9.50
C THR A 14 23.59 -11.50 -8.13
N GLN A 15 23.13 -10.24 -8.08
CA GLN A 15 22.92 -9.48 -6.85
C GLN A 15 21.44 -9.40 -6.44
N VAL A 16 20.51 -9.94 -7.24
CA VAL A 16 19.07 -9.86 -6.96
C VAL A 16 18.63 -11.04 -6.08
N LEU A 17 17.80 -10.76 -5.07
CA LEU A 17 17.19 -11.79 -4.22
C LEU A 17 15.97 -12.36 -4.94
N LYS A 18 16.13 -13.51 -5.60
CA LYS A 18 15.11 -14.10 -6.47
C LYS A 18 13.83 -14.44 -5.69
N ILE A 19 12.68 -13.97 -6.19
CA ILE A 19 11.34 -14.33 -5.70
C ILE A 19 10.77 -15.45 -6.59
N ASN A 20 10.84 -15.25 -7.92
CA ASN A 20 10.48 -16.22 -8.94
C ASN A 20 11.27 -15.94 -10.24
N ASP A 21 10.86 -16.52 -11.37
CA ASP A 21 11.59 -16.36 -12.64
C ASP A 21 11.52 -14.95 -13.25
N TYR A 22 10.60 -14.11 -12.78
CA TYR A 22 10.35 -12.76 -13.32
C TYR A 22 10.60 -11.63 -12.32
N LEU A 23 10.60 -11.93 -11.02
CA LEU A 23 10.69 -10.97 -9.93
C LEU A 23 11.83 -11.31 -8.97
N GLY A 24 12.42 -10.26 -8.41
CA GLY A 24 13.36 -10.37 -7.31
C GLY A 24 13.46 -9.07 -6.55
N PHE A 25 13.80 -9.17 -5.27
CA PHE A 25 14.02 -8.01 -4.43
C PHE A 25 15.42 -7.43 -4.63
N ASN A 26 15.54 -6.12 -4.43
CA ASN A 26 16.84 -5.47 -4.25
C ASN A 26 17.59 -6.13 -3.07
N PRO A 27 18.91 -6.37 -3.15
CA PRO A 27 19.67 -6.97 -2.04
C PRO A 27 19.55 -6.22 -0.71
N ALA A 28 19.27 -4.91 -0.71
CA ALA A 28 18.97 -4.14 0.49
C ALA A 28 17.68 -4.58 1.23
N LEU A 29 16.83 -5.40 0.59
CA LEU A 29 15.60 -5.95 1.14
C LEU A 29 15.79 -7.41 1.62
N SER A 30 16.99 -7.82 2.02
CA SER A 30 17.26 -9.17 2.53
C SER A 30 16.33 -9.57 3.68
N SER A 31 16.09 -8.68 4.64
CA SER A 31 15.14 -8.95 5.74
C SER A 31 13.71 -9.19 5.25
N ILE A 32 13.28 -8.54 4.16
CA ILE A 32 11.96 -8.78 3.55
C ILE A 32 11.94 -10.12 2.82
N LYS A 33 13.05 -10.49 2.16
CA LYS A 33 13.19 -11.81 1.54
C LYS A 33 13.08 -12.93 2.58
N ASP A 34 13.66 -12.77 3.76
CA ASP A 34 13.53 -13.76 4.84
C ASP A 34 12.07 -13.94 5.28
N LEU A 35 11.28 -12.86 5.33
CA LEU A 35 9.85 -12.93 5.64
C LEU A 35 9.03 -13.51 4.48
N TRP A 36 9.41 -13.20 3.24
CA TRP A 36 8.82 -13.80 2.05
C TRP A 36 8.97 -15.32 2.06
N ASP A 37 10.17 -15.83 2.34
CA ASP A 37 10.45 -17.27 2.40
C ASP A 37 9.67 -17.99 3.51
N GLN A 38 9.25 -17.25 4.54
CA GLN A 38 8.37 -17.73 5.61
C GLN A 38 6.87 -17.61 5.27
N ASN A 39 6.51 -17.23 4.04
CA ASN A 39 5.13 -16.93 3.61
C ASN A 39 4.45 -15.81 4.44
N LYS A 40 5.22 -14.84 4.93
CA LYS A 40 4.72 -13.70 5.74
C LYS A 40 4.60 -12.41 4.95
N VAL A 41 4.93 -12.42 3.66
CA VAL A 41 4.90 -11.24 2.78
C VAL A 41 4.17 -11.62 1.48
N ALA A 42 3.37 -10.69 0.97
CA ALA A 42 2.78 -10.75 -0.36
C ALA A 42 3.23 -9.54 -1.18
N VAL A 43 3.39 -9.73 -2.49
CA VAL A 43 3.72 -8.67 -3.45
C VAL A 43 2.56 -8.54 -4.43
N ILE A 44 1.96 -7.36 -4.50
CA ILE A 44 0.86 -7.04 -5.42
C ILE A 44 1.39 -6.02 -6.42
N ASN A 45 1.54 -6.42 -7.68
CA ASN A 45 1.99 -5.56 -8.76
C ASN A 45 0.80 -4.88 -9.45
N GLY A 46 1.07 -3.75 -10.12
CA GLY A 46 0.05 -3.03 -10.90
C GLY A 46 -0.95 -2.26 -10.05
N VAL A 47 -0.60 -1.92 -8.81
CA VAL A 47 -1.43 -1.04 -7.97
C VAL A 47 -1.31 0.40 -8.47
N GLY A 48 -2.44 0.98 -8.88
CA GLY A 48 -2.52 2.34 -9.41
C GLY A 48 -3.95 2.70 -9.81
N TYR A 49 -4.12 3.86 -10.42
CA TYR A 49 -5.41 4.32 -10.95
C TYR A 49 -5.22 4.88 -12.37
N PRO A 50 -6.21 4.72 -13.29
CA PRO A 50 -6.00 4.91 -14.73
C PRO A 50 -5.57 6.32 -15.13
N GLU A 51 -6.08 7.34 -14.43
CA GLU A 51 -5.86 8.75 -14.74
C GLU A 51 -5.00 9.40 -13.63
N PRO A 52 -3.67 9.55 -13.83
CA PRO A 52 -2.77 10.05 -12.80
C PRO A 52 -3.12 11.47 -12.36
N ASN A 53 -3.23 11.69 -11.05
CA ASN A 53 -3.52 13.01 -10.52
C ASN A 53 -2.21 13.77 -10.25
N ARG A 54 -2.11 15.00 -10.76
CA ARG A 54 -0.92 15.85 -10.59
C ARG A 54 -0.93 16.68 -9.30
N SER A 55 -2.04 16.72 -8.59
CA SER A 55 -2.14 17.41 -7.29
C SER A 55 -1.62 16.50 -6.18
N HIS A 56 -0.61 16.97 -5.46
CA HIS A 56 -0.08 16.29 -4.27
C HIS A 56 -1.19 15.99 -3.25
N PHE A 57 -2.05 16.98 -2.96
CA PHE A 57 -3.16 16.81 -2.01
C PHE A 57 -4.15 15.74 -2.45
N ARG A 58 -4.52 15.74 -3.74
CA ARG A 58 -5.48 14.78 -4.26
C ARG A 58 -4.88 13.37 -4.32
N SER A 59 -3.64 13.21 -4.73
CA SER A 59 -2.97 11.91 -4.74
C SER A 59 -2.85 11.30 -3.34
N VAL A 60 -2.58 12.12 -2.32
CA VAL A 60 -2.60 11.67 -0.91
C VAL A 60 -4.00 11.25 -0.48
N ASP A 61 -5.04 11.99 -0.86
CA ASP A 61 -6.42 11.63 -0.54
C ASP A 61 -6.87 10.33 -1.24
N ILE A 62 -6.52 10.14 -2.52
CA ILE A 62 -6.75 8.87 -3.25
C ILE A 62 -6.09 7.71 -2.51
N TRP A 63 -4.83 7.86 -2.08
CA TRP A 63 -4.12 6.82 -1.35
C TRP A 63 -4.80 6.44 -0.03
N ASN A 64 -5.36 7.43 0.68
CA ASN A 64 -6.04 7.18 1.95
C ASN A 64 -7.47 6.63 1.76
N THR A 65 -8.17 7.02 0.71
CA THR A 65 -9.59 6.68 0.52
C THR A 65 -9.84 5.53 -0.44
N ALA A 66 -8.87 5.20 -1.28
CA ALA A 66 -8.99 4.34 -2.45
C ALA A 66 -10.09 4.81 -3.45
N GLU A 67 -10.37 6.12 -3.51
CA GLU A 67 -11.35 6.73 -4.42
C GLU A 67 -10.63 7.65 -5.43
N SER A 68 -10.49 7.21 -6.68
CA SER A 68 -9.70 7.91 -7.71
C SER A 68 -10.47 8.94 -8.54
N VAL A 69 -11.81 8.88 -8.58
CA VAL A 69 -12.65 9.76 -9.42
C VAL A 69 -13.22 10.91 -8.60
N GLY A 70 -13.90 10.59 -7.50
CA GLY A 70 -14.62 11.55 -6.66
C GLY A 70 -13.86 11.96 -5.40
N ILE A 71 -14.57 12.54 -4.44
CA ILE A 71 -14.03 12.78 -3.10
C ILE A 71 -14.45 11.59 -2.23
N GLY A 72 -13.48 10.79 -1.79
CA GLY A 72 -13.76 9.66 -0.92
C GLY A 72 -14.27 10.16 0.43
N ASN A 73 -15.35 9.58 0.94
CA ASN A 73 -15.94 9.98 2.22
C ASN A 73 -15.36 9.21 3.41
N SER A 74 -14.83 8.01 3.17
CA SER A 74 -14.19 7.14 4.16
C SER A 74 -12.82 6.67 3.69
N GLY A 75 -11.97 6.33 4.64
CA GLY A 75 -10.69 5.67 4.42
C GLY A 75 -10.87 4.18 4.15
N TRP A 76 -10.02 3.62 3.28
CA TRP A 76 -10.16 2.24 2.86
C TRP A 76 -9.80 1.23 3.97
N LEU A 77 -8.81 1.54 4.82
CA LEU A 77 -8.43 0.69 5.95
C LEU A 77 -9.55 0.62 6.99
N GLY A 78 -10.20 1.75 7.26
CA GLY A 78 -11.34 1.77 8.14
C GLY A 78 -12.52 0.94 7.61
N ARG A 79 -12.80 0.98 6.30
CA ARG A 79 -13.82 0.10 5.67
C ARG A 79 -13.42 -1.37 5.78
N ALA A 80 -12.16 -1.71 5.48
CA ALA A 80 -11.66 -3.08 5.58
C ALA A 80 -11.75 -3.64 7.01
N ILE A 81 -11.44 -2.83 8.02
CA ILE A 81 -11.60 -3.21 9.43
C ILE A 81 -13.06 -3.58 9.75
N ARG A 82 -14.03 -2.80 9.24
CA ARG A 82 -15.46 -3.11 9.42
C ARG A 82 -15.89 -4.39 8.68
N GLU A 83 -15.30 -4.68 7.53
CA GLU A 83 -15.61 -5.91 6.79
C GLU A 83 -15.01 -7.15 7.48
N ILE A 84 -13.83 -7.02 8.08
CA ILE A 84 -13.14 -8.11 8.79
C ILE A 84 -13.82 -8.42 10.13
N ASP A 85 -14.29 -7.41 10.85
CA ASP A 85 -14.95 -7.54 12.15
C ASP A 85 -16.23 -6.68 12.21
N PRO A 86 -17.32 -7.12 11.56
CA PRO A 86 -18.54 -6.33 11.44
C PRO A 86 -19.26 -6.13 12.77
N ASN A 87 -19.06 -7.03 13.73
CA ASN A 87 -19.70 -7.01 15.05
C ASN A 87 -18.81 -6.39 16.14
N ALA A 88 -17.59 -5.95 15.80
CA ALA A 88 -16.60 -5.47 16.75
C ALA A 88 -16.33 -6.47 17.90
N GLU A 89 -16.27 -7.76 17.57
CA GLU A 89 -16.00 -8.83 18.53
C GLU A 89 -14.55 -8.80 19.03
N ASN A 90 -13.63 -8.34 18.18
CA ASN A 90 -12.23 -8.14 18.56
C ASN A 90 -12.04 -6.69 19.05
N PRO A 91 -11.64 -6.47 20.32
CA PRO A 91 -11.41 -5.13 20.84
C PRO A 91 -10.23 -4.40 20.17
N ILE A 92 -9.38 -5.11 19.41
CA ILE A 92 -8.19 -4.58 18.74
C ILE A 92 -8.11 -5.09 17.29
N THR A 93 -9.10 -4.74 16.46
CA THR A 93 -9.11 -5.10 15.03
C THR A 93 -8.12 -4.27 14.20
N GLY A 94 -7.76 -3.07 14.65
CA GLY A 94 -6.79 -2.22 13.97
C GLY A 94 -6.02 -1.33 14.94
N VAL A 95 -4.73 -1.08 14.63
CA VAL A 95 -3.84 -0.23 15.42
C VAL A 95 -3.22 0.82 14.51
N ASN A 96 -3.18 2.07 14.98
CA ASN A 96 -2.48 3.17 14.34
C ASN A 96 -1.35 3.68 15.23
N PHE A 97 -0.14 3.75 14.68
CA PHE A 97 1.02 4.34 15.35
C PHE A 97 1.25 5.76 14.81
N GLY A 98 0.83 6.78 15.56
CA GLY A 98 0.96 8.16 15.12
C GLY A 98 0.30 9.16 16.08
N ARG A 99 0.37 10.45 15.72
CA ARG A 99 -0.16 11.55 16.55
C ARG A 99 -1.68 11.71 16.48
N GLY A 100 -2.34 11.10 15.51
CA GLY A 100 -3.79 11.20 15.31
C GLY A 100 -4.30 10.12 14.37
N LEU A 101 -5.62 10.01 14.25
CA LEU A 101 -6.26 9.05 13.35
C LEU A 101 -6.01 9.47 11.89
N PRO A 102 -5.32 8.65 11.07
CA PRO A 102 -5.06 8.99 9.68
C PRO A 102 -6.34 8.91 8.85
N ARG A 103 -6.38 9.64 7.74
CA ARG A 103 -7.52 9.65 6.81
C ARG A 103 -7.92 8.24 6.34
N ALA A 104 -6.95 7.34 6.18
CA ALA A 104 -7.17 5.95 5.79
C ALA A 104 -8.00 5.13 6.79
N PHE A 105 -8.00 5.50 8.08
CA PHE A 105 -8.79 4.82 9.11
C PHE A 105 -10.16 5.47 9.34
N LEU A 106 -10.43 6.65 8.76
CA LEU A 106 -11.66 7.39 9.05
C LEU A 106 -12.88 6.73 8.38
N VAL A 107 -13.84 6.25 9.17
CA VAL A 107 -15.16 5.84 8.69
C VAL A 107 -16.22 6.60 9.45
N LYS A 108 -17.16 7.22 8.75
CA LYS A 108 -18.33 7.82 9.38
C LYS A 108 -19.29 6.71 9.78
N GLU A 109 -19.78 6.75 11.01
CA GLU A 109 -21.00 6.05 11.38
C GLU A 109 -22.17 6.76 10.67
N PHE A 110 -22.95 6.00 9.89
CA PHE A 110 -24.31 6.42 9.59
C PHE A 110 -25.18 5.82 10.70
N GLN A 111 -25.95 6.68 11.36
CA GLN A 111 -27.03 6.29 12.26
C GLN A 111 -28.05 5.43 11.52
#